data_AF-A0A0F8WDK2-F1
#
_entry.id   AF-A0A0F8WDK2-F1
#
_cell.length_a   1.000
_cell.length_b   1.000
_cell.length_c   1.000
_cell.angle_alpha   90.00
_cell.angle_beta   90.00
_cell.angle_gamma   90.00
#
_symmetry.space_group_name_H-M   'P 1'
#
loop_
_entity.id
_entity.type
_entity.pdbx_description
1 polymer ?
#
loop_
_entity_poly.entity_id
_entity_poly.type
_entity_poly.pdbx_seq_one_letter_code
_entity_poly.pdbx_strand_id
1 'polypeptide(L)'
;FWAGDVNLDGNVDNIDITPDVLWHAGCVVARKEYRILKERGYEATMLGGGARGTQHFTEFVGGDVHITINWSTAESLIEADGGVGLDNVGQCFLDGARAFVGGSAIIGQKDVRDIIREFRNTILRARRKLLIQKAHEFGGTELVKQWIDLHVVGKKKNQLIQISKELGYN
;
A
#
# COMPACT_ATOMS: atom_id res chain seq x y z
N PHE A 1 -12.62 -12.25 17.17
CA PHE A 1 -12.23 -13.60 17.63
C PHE A 1 -12.37 -14.54 16.45
N TRP A 2 -11.28 -14.78 15.71
CA TRP A 2 -11.25 -15.83 14.70
C TRP A 2 -11.22 -17.17 15.44
N ALA A 3 -12.14 -18.09 15.16
CA ALA A 3 -12.32 -19.34 15.89
C ALA A 3 -10.97 -20.08 16.02
N GLY A 4 -10.37 -20.03 17.21
CA GLY A 4 -8.99 -20.42 17.45
C GLY A 4 -8.77 -21.91 17.62
N ASP A 5 -9.84 -22.70 17.70
CA ASP A 5 -9.79 -24.08 18.20
C ASP A 5 -10.35 -25.13 17.23
N VAL A 6 -10.61 -24.75 15.97
CA VAL A 6 -10.97 -25.75 14.95
C VAL A 6 -9.68 -26.17 14.26
N ASN A 7 -9.22 -27.38 14.56
CA ASN A 7 -8.11 -27.96 13.81
C ASN A 7 -8.47 -27.94 12.31
N LEU A 8 -7.56 -27.40 11.50
CA LEU A 8 -7.69 -27.38 10.03
C LEU A 8 -7.50 -28.77 9.40
N ASP A 9 -7.36 -29.81 10.22
CA ASP A 9 -7.36 -31.22 9.80
C ASP A 9 -8.77 -31.73 9.44
N GLY A 10 -9.80 -30.89 9.63
CA GLY A 10 -11.17 -31.18 9.20
C GLY A 10 -11.91 -32.16 10.11
N ASN A 11 -11.39 -32.47 11.30
CA ASN A 11 -11.97 -33.47 12.17
C ASN A 11 -12.07 -32.98 13.62
N VAL A 12 -13.20 -32.35 13.95
CA VAL A 12 -13.62 -32.10 15.34
C VAL A 12 -14.81 -33.03 15.61
N ASP A 13 -14.69 -33.88 16.64
CA ASP A 13 -15.73 -34.81 17.06
C ASP A 13 -16.26 -35.76 15.96
N ASN A 14 -15.42 -36.18 15.02
CA ASN A 14 -15.79 -37.10 13.92
C ASN A 14 -16.74 -36.48 12.88
N ILE A 15 -16.78 -35.14 12.82
CA ILE A 15 -17.53 -34.39 11.80
C ILE A 15 -16.55 -33.93 10.73
N ASP A 16 -16.73 -34.43 9.51
CA ASP A 16 -15.95 -33.99 8.34
C ASP A 16 -16.42 -32.60 7.92
N ILE A 17 -15.57 -31.60 8.13
CA ILE A 17 -15.83 -30.21 7.72
C ILE A 17 -14.95 -29.90 6.52
N THR A 18 -15.60 -29.47 5.43
CA THR A 18 -14.87 -29.06 4.22
C THR A 18 -13.93 -27.89 4.54
N PRO A 19 -12.64 -27.94 4.14
CA PRO A 19 -11.66 -26.89 4.43
C PRO A 19 -12.11 -25.48 4.01
N ASP A 20 -12.86 -25.36 2.91
CA ASP A 20 -13.40 -24.08 2.43
C ASP A 20 -14.37 -23.43 3.43
N VAL A 21 -15.14 -24.23 4.16
CA VAL A 21 -16.05 -23.72 5.19
C VAL A 21 -15.25 -23.12 6.34
N LEU A 22 -14.19 -23.80 6.79
CA LEU A 22 -13.28 -23.29 7.82
C LEU A 22 -12.58 -22.01 7.37
N TRP A 23 -12.18 -21.96 6.09
CA TRP A 23 -11.55 -20.80 5.47
C TRP A 23 -12.43 -19.55 5.49
N HIS A 24 -13.75 -19.72 5.29
CA HIS A 24 -14.70 -18.60 5.25
C HIS A 24 -15.40 -18.29 6.57
N ALA A 25 -15.53 -19.26 7.48
CA ALA A 25 -16.38 -19.16 8.67
C ALA A 25 -16.09 -17.91 9.50
N GLY A 26 -14.81 -17.68 9.81
CA GLY A 26 -14.42 -16.48 10.54
C GLY A 26 -14.78 -15.20 9.79
N CYS A 27 -14.60 -15.16 8.46
CA CYS A 27 -14.79 -13.95 7.68
C CYS A 27 -16.27 -13.60 7.60
N VAL A 28 -17.12 -14.62 7.48
CA VAL A 28 -18.58 -14.47 7.50
C VAL A 28 -19.06 -13.89 8.82
N VAL A 29 -18.56 -14.41 9.95
CA VAL A 29 -18.92 -13.89 11.29
C VAL A 29 -18.45 -12.44 11.45
N ALA A 30 -17.18 -12.15 11.16
CA ALA A 30 -16.63 -10.80 11.26
C ALA A 30 -17.37 -9.79 10.37
N ARG A 31 -17.78 -10.18 9.15
CA ARG A 31 -18.62 -9.32 8.28
C ARG A 31 -19.99 -9.04 8.87
N LYS A 32 -20.60 -10.02 9.56
CA LYS A 32 -21.89 -9.83 10.25
C LYS A 32 -21.75 -8.88 11.44
N GLU A 33 -20.69 -9.05 12.25
CA GLU A 33 -20.36 -8.14 13.35
C GLU A 33 -20.14 -6.72 12.85
N TYR A 34 -19.31 -6.55 11.80
CA TYR A 34 -19.05 -5.26 11.17
C TYR A 34 -20.32 -4.57 10.68
N ARG A 35 -21.21 -5.32 10.01
CA ARG A 35 -22.51 -4.79 9.56
C ARG A 35 -23.34 -4.28 10.74
N ILE A 36 -23.44 -5.04 11.82
CA ILE A 36 -24.19 -4.64 13.01
C ILE A 36 -23.60 -3.38 13.65
N LEU A 37 -22.27 -3.28 13.75
CA LEU A 37 -21.60 -2.09 14.27
C LEU A 37 -21.97 -0.83 13.47
N LYS A 38 -21.96 -0.92 12.13
CA LYS A 38 -22.29 0.19 11.24
C LYS A 38 -23.78 0.53 11.22
N GLU A 39 -24.66 -0.48 11.17
CA GLU A 39 -26.12 -0.29 11.20
C GLU A 39 -26.59 0.38 12.50
N ARG A 40 -25.93 0.09 13.62
CA ARG A 40 -26.25 0.70 14.93
C ARG A 40 -25.58 2.06 15.17
N GLY A 41 -24.73 2.52 14.24
CA GLY A 41 -24.04 3.80 14.35
C GLY A 41 -23.07 3.87 15.53
N TYR A 42 -22.47 2.76 15.93
CA TYR A 42 -21.50 2.78 17.02
C TYR A 42 -20.18 3.43 16.57
N GLU A 43 -19.68 4.37 17.36
CA GLU A 43 -18.33 4.94 17.21
C GLU A 43 -17.28 3.98 17.78
N ALA A 44 -17.14 2.82 17.14
CA ALA A 44 -16.16 1.81 17.51
C ALA A 44 -15.50 1.22 16.25
N THR A 45 -14.19 1.00 16.32
CA THR A 45 -13.42 0.25 15.32
C THR A 45 -13.39 -1.22 15.73
N MET A 46 -13.69 -2.11 14.80
CA MET A 46 -13.62 -3.56 15.06
C MET A 46 -12.16 -4.01 15.11
N LEU A 47 -11.79 -4.83 16.11
CA LEU A 47 -10.44 -5.42 16.22
C LEU A 47 -10.50 -6.94 16.00
N GLY A 48 -10.05 -7.40 14.83
CA GLY A 48 -9.89 -8.81 14.50
C GLY A 48 -8.56 -9.38 15.00
N GLY A 49 -8.57 -10.58 15.58
CA GLY A 49 -7.36 -11.25 16.06
C GLY A 49 -7.49 -12.77 16.01
N GLY A 50 -6.37 -13.45 15.75
CA GLY A 50 -6.33 -14.90 15.43
C GLY A 50 -6.20 -15.22 13.93
N ALA A 51 -5.65 -14.32 13.11
CA ALA A 51 -5.45 -14.59 11.68
C ALA A 51 -4.62 -15.88 11.45
N ARG A 52 -5.04 -16.67 10.45
CA ARG A 52 -4.41 -17.93 10.00
C ARG A 52 -4.14 -17.98 8.50
N GLY A 53 -4.39 -16.88 7.79
CA GLY A 53 -4.30 -16.78 6.34
C GLY A 53 -4.50 -15.34 5.90
N THR A 54 -4.01 -14.99 4.71
CA THR A 54 -4.01 -13.62 4.18
C THR A 54 -5.42 -13.07 3.97
N GLN A 55 -6.40 -13.92 3.65
CA GLN A 55 -7.82 -13.58 3.51
C GLN A 55 -8.41 -12.95 4.77
N HIS A 56 -7.89 -13.31 5.95
CA HIS A 56 -8.36 -12.71 7.20
C HIS A 56 -8.04 -11.22 7.29
N PHE A 57 -7.07 -10.74 6.51
CA PHE A 57 -6.74 -9.33 6.32
C PHE A 57 -7.37 -8.77 5.03
N THR A 58 -7.12 -9.41 3.88
CA THR A 58 -7.46 -8.83 2.56
C THR A 58 -8.96 -8.63 2.35
N GLU A 59 -9.81 -9.49 2.90
CA GLU A 59 -11.27 -9.38 2.80
C GLU A 59 -11.86 -8.16 3.53
N PHE A 60 -11.07 -7.49 4.37
CA PHE A 60 -11.49 -6.36 5.21
C PHE A 60 -10.78 -5.06 4.85
N VAL A 61 -9.90 -5.06 3.85
CA VAL A 61 -9.24 -3.84 3.36
C VAL A 61 -10.30 -2.83 2.90
N GLY A 62 -10.19 -1.59 3.38
CA GLY A 62 -11.16 -0.52 3.13
C GLY A 62 -12.30 -0.43 4.16
N GLY A 63 -12.43 -1.41 5.05
CA GLY A 63 -13.32 -1.33 6.21
C GLY A 63 -12.67 -0.60 7.39
N ASP A 64 -13.50 -0.08 8.31
CA ASP A 64 -13.05 0.45 9.60
C ASP A 64 -12.80 -0.70 10.59
N VAL A 65 -11.71 -1.43 10.33
CA VAL A 65 -11.31 -2.65 11.02
C VAL A 65 -9.81 -2.67 11.21
N HIS A 66 -9.35 -2.95 12.42
CA HIS A 66 -7.96 -3.29 12.71
C HIS A 66 -7.80 -4.80 12.82
N ILE A 67 -6.74 -5.35 12.25
CA ILE A 67 -6.51 -6.81 12.25
C ILE A 67 -5.10 -7.07 12.74
N THR A 68 -5.01 -7.78 13.87
CA THR A 68 -3.71 -8.24 14.37
C THR A 68 -3.28 -9.47 13.59
N ILE A 69 -2.11 -9.39 12.97
CA ILE A 69 -1.50 -10.48 12.22
C ILE A 69 -0.14 -10.82 12.84
N ASN A 70 0.31 -12.06 12.65
CA ASN A 70 1.67 -12.45 12.97
C ASN A 70 2.63 -12.04 11.83
N TRP A 71 3.94 -12.14 12.09
CA TRP A 71 4.96 -11.75 11.12
C TRP A 71 4.92 -12.60 9.83
N SER A 72 4.67 -13.90 9.92
CA SER A 72 4.60 -14.77 8.74
C SER A 72 3.44 -14.40 7.80
N THR A 73 2.28 -14.01 8.35
CA THR A 73 1.17 -13.50 7.53
C THR A 73 1.53 -12.17 6.88
N ALA A 74 2.25 -11.30 7.59
CA ALA A 74 2.73 -10.04 7.01
C ALA A 74 3.70 -10.27 5.85
N GLU A 75 4.63 -11.24 5.96
CA GLU A 75 5.49 -11.65 4.85
C GLU A 75 4.67 -12.14 3.64
N SER A 76 3.70 -13.03 3.84
CA SER A 76 2.84 -13.50 2.75
C SER A 76 2.03 -12.39 2.08
N LEU A 77 1.59 -11.38 2.85
CA LEU A 77 0.91 -10.21 2.29
C LEU A 77 1.87 -9.36 1.45
N ILE A 78 3.09 -9.12 1.94
CA ILE A 78 4.12 -8.37 1.20
C ILE A 78 4.51 -9.11 -0.08
N GLU A 79 4.67 -10.43 -0.03
CA GLU A 79 4.97 -11.25 -1.21
C GLU A 79 3.83 -11.22 -2.24
N ALA A 80 2.58 -11.35 -1.79
CA ALA A 80 1.41 -11.29 -2.67
C ALA A 80 1.23 -9.90 -3.33
N ASP A 81 1.56 -8.83 -2.60
CA ASP A 81 1.55 -7.45 -3.12
C ASP A 81 2.80 -7.14 -3.98
N GLY A 82 3.79 -8.05 -4.00
CA GLY A 82 5.06 -7.88 -4.72
C GLY A 82 6.08 -6.95 -4.03
N GLY A 83 5.72 -6.41 -2.85
CA GLY A 83 6.54 -5.48 -2.08
C GLY A 83 6.76 -4.12 -2.75
N VAL A 84 7.65 -3.30 -2.18
CA VAL A 84 7.98 -1.98 -2.74
C VAL A 84 9.32 -2.03 -3.47
N GLY A 85 9.27 -1.85 -4.79
CA GLY A 85 10.38 -1.87 -5.73
C GLY A 85 10.58 -0.53 -6.46
N LEU A 86 11.60 -0.46 -7.33
CA LEU A 86 11.86 0.74 -8.15
C LEU A 86 10.74 1.07 -9.14
N ASP A 87 10.00 0.06 -9.56
CA ASP A 87 8.89 0.11 -10.49
C ASP A 87 7.64 0.75 -9.87
N ASN A 88 7.39 0.54 -8.56
CA ASN A 88 6.17 1.00 -7.89
C ASN A 88 6.37 2.07 -6.80
N VAL A 89 7.59 2.28 -6.28
CA VAL A 89 7.85 3.24 -5.18
C VAL A 89 7.39 4.67 -5.50
N GLY A 90 7.46 5.06 -6.78
CA GLY A 90 6.96 6.34 -7.24
C GLY A 90 5.45 6.50 -7.03
N GLN A 91 4.68 5.44 -7.29
CA GLN A 91 3.23 5.42 -7.08
C GLN A 91 2.89 5.38 -5.58
N CYS A 92 3.57 4.53 -4.81
CA CYS A 92 3.40 4.49 -3.36
C CYS A 92 3.61 5.87 -2.71
N PHE A 93 4.59 6.64 -3.19
CA PHE A 93 4.78 8.03 -2.76
C PHE A 93 3.59 8.93 -3.10
N LEU A 94 3.02 8.81 -4.31
CA LEU A 94 1.85 9.59 -4.72
C LEU A 94 0.62 9.27 -3.88
N ASP A 95 0.47 8.02 -3.45
CA ASP A 95 -0.63 7.55 -2.60
C ASP A 95 -0.47 7.98 -1.12
N GLY A 96 0.61 8.68 -0.80
CA GLY A 96 0.81 9.33 0.50
C GLY A 96 1.93 8.74 1.34
N ALA A 97 2.58 7.65 0.90
CA ALA A 97 3.70 7.09 1.65
C ALA A 97 4.86 8.09 1.77
N ARG A 98 5.45 8.19 2.97
CA ARG A 98 6.58 9.08 3.27
C ARG A 98 7.76 8.35 3.92
N ALA A 99 7.56 7.11 4.34
CA ALA A 99 8.59 6.20 4.81
C ALA A 99 8.49 4.90 4.00
N PHE A 100 9.63 4.33 3.63
CA PHE A 100 9.72 3.11 2.84
C PHE A 100 10.67 2.15 3.54
N VAL A 101 10.26 0.90 3.71
CA VAL A 101 11.08 -0.17 4.24
C VAL A 101 11.42 -1.09 3.07
N GLY A 102 12.68 -1.10 2.65
CA GLY A 102 13.15 -1.97 1.59
C GLY A 102 13.65 -3.29 2.16
N GLY A 103 12.90 -4.37 1.95
CA GLY A 103 13.33 -5.74 2.20
C GLY A 103 14.17 -6.28 1.04
N SER A 104 13.65 -7.30 0.36
CA SER A 104 14.28 -7.95 -0.81
C SER A 104 14.63 -7.01 -1.97
N ALA A 105 13.95 -5.88 -2.11
CA ALA A 105 14.27 -4.88 -3.12
C ALA A 105 15.66 -4.22 -2.93
N ILE A 106 16.20 -4.26 -1.71
CA ILE A 106 17.51 -3.69 -1.36
C ILE A 106 18.48 -4.80 -0.94
N ILE A 107 18.01 -5.76 -0.14
CA ILE A 107 18.82 -6.86 0.40
C ILE A 107 19.18 -7.82 -0.74
N GLY A 108 20.48 -8.13 -0.87
CA GLY A 108 21.00 -9.04 -1.91
C GLY A 108 21.47 -8.33 -3.19
N GLN A 109 21.28 -7.02 -3.31
CA GLN A 109 21.83 -6.24 -4.42
C GLN A 109 23.35 -6.11 -4.31
N LYS A 110 24.05 -6.22 -5.45
CA LYS A 110 25.52 -6.11 -5.51
C LYS A 110 26.01 -4.75 -5.02
N ASP A 111 25.27 -3.67 -5.34
CA ASP A 111 25.53 -2.32 -4.85
C ASP A 111 24.28 -1.73 -4.19
N VAL A 112 24.24 -1.88 -2.86
CA VAL A 112 23.15 -1.35 -2.01
C VAL A 112 23.09 0.19 -2.05
N ARG A 113 24.22 0.87 -2.29
CA ARG A 113 24.22 2.33 -2.31
C ARG A 113 23.55 2.84 -3.58
N ASP A 114 23.82 2.19 -4.71
CA ASP A 114 23.21 2.56 -5.98
C ASP A 114 21.70 2.31 -5.99
N ILE A 115 21.23 1.17 -5.45
CA ILE A 115 19.79 0.92 -5.37
C ILE A 115 19.08 1.97 -4.49
N ILE A 116 19.68 2.38 -3.36
CA ILE A 116 19.13 3.45 -2.51
C ILE A 116 19.09 4.79 -3.26
N ARG A 117 20.11 5.10 -4.06
CA ARG A 117 20.14 6.31 -4.89
C ARG A 117 19.03 6.27 -5.95
N GLU A 118 18.81 5.13 -6.58
CA GLU A 118 17.75 4.95 -7.57
C GLU A 118 16.36 5.11 -6.96
N PHE A 119 16.09 4.49 -5.82
CA PHE A 119 14.85 4.69 -5.05
C PHE A 119 14.60 6.18 -4.78
N ARG A 120 15.62 6.87 -4.25
CA ARG A 120 15.54 8.31 -3.99
C ARG A 120 15.27 9.10 -5.27
N ASN A 121 15.90 8.75 -6.39
CA ASN A 121 15.72 9.43 -7.66
C ASN A 121 14.30 9.22 -8.23
N THR A 122 13.76 8.01 -8.13
CA THR A 122 12.38 7.68 -8.53
C THR A 122 11.36 8.49 -7.72
N ILE A 123 11.51 8.54 -6.39
CA ILE A 123 10.66 9.36 -5.51
C ILE A 123 10.79 10.85 -5.87
N LEU A 124 12.02 11.35 -6.09
CA LEU A 124 12.23 12.74 -6.49
C LEU A 124 11.57 13.07 -7.83
N ARG A 125 11.59 12.15 -8.80
CA ARG A 125 10.89 12.31 -10.08
C ARG A 125 9.37 12.35 -9.87
N ALA A 126 8.81 11.41 -9.13
CA ALA A 126 7.38 11.37 -8.80
C ALA A 126 6.91 12.66 -8.12
N ARG A 127 7.66 13.13 -7.11
CA ARG A 127 7.37 14.40 -6.42
C ARG A 127 7.40 15.60 -7.37
N ARG A 128 8.35 15.68 -8.29
CA ARG A 128 8.42 16.79 -9.26
C ARG A 128 7.24 16.78 -10.23
N LYS A 129 6.83 15.59 -10.69
CA LYS A 129 5.65 15.41 -11.54
C LYS A 129 4.40 15.92 -10.81
N LEU A 130 4.21 15.51 -9.57
CA LEU A 130 3.10 15.96 -8.71
C LEU A 130 3.09 17.49 -8.53
N LEU A 131 4.25 18.10 -8.24
CA LEU A 131 4.34 19.55 -8.05
C LEU A 131 4.01 20.33 -9.33
N ILE A 132 4.47 19.86 -10.49
CA ILE A 132 4.15 20.47 -11.78
C ILE A 132 2.66 20.37 -12.08
N GLN A 133 2.04 19.20 -11.84
CA GLN A 133 0.59 19.03 -11.99
C GLN A 133 -0.18 19.98 -11.06
N LYS A 134 0.24 20.13 -9.80
CA LYS A 134 -0.38 21.07 -8.87
C LYS A 134 -0.23 22.53 -9.31
N ALA A 135 0.94 22.93 -9.82
CA ALA A 135 1.12 24.26 -10.38
C ALA A 135 0.19 24.50 -11.58
N HIS A 136 0.03 23.51 -12.45
CA HIS A 136 -0.92 23.58 -13.57
C HIS A 136 -2.37 23.70 -13.09
N GLU A 137 -2.78 22.90 -12.09
CA GLU A 137 -4.12 22.98 -11.50
C GLU A 137 -4.43 24.38 -10.92
N PHE A 138 -3.44 25.06 -10.34
CA PHE A 138 -3.64 26.38 -9.73
C PHE A 138 -3.54 27.57 -10.68
N GLY A 139 -2.76 27.49 -11.76
CA GLY A 139 -2.48 28.65 -12.60
C GLY A 139 -2.11 28.34 -14.04
N GLY A 140 -2.42 27.13 -14.52
CA GLY A 140 -2.18 26.71 -15.90
C GLY A 140 -0.69 26.64 -16.27
N THR A 141 -0.41 26.62 -17.57
CA THR A 141 0.94 26.51 -18.13
C THR A 141 1.84 27.69 -17.77
N GLU A 142 1.28 28.89 -17.64
CA GLU A 142 2.05 30.09 -17.27
C GLU A 142 2.64 29.97 -15.86
N LEU A 143 1.85 29.51 -14.88
CA LEU A 143 2.36 29.29 -13.53
C LEU A 143 3.40 28.17 -13.48
N VAL A 144 3.22 27.11 -14.29
CA VAL A 144 4.21 26.03 -14.42
C VAL A 144 5.55 26.60 -14.92
N LYS A 145 5.52 27.43 -15.96
CA LYS A 145 6.72 28.06 -16.53
C LYS A 145 7.42 28.94 -15.51
N GLN A 146 6.68 29.83 -14.84
CA GLN A 146 7.21 30.70 -13.79
C GLN A 146 7.84 29.89 -12.65
N TRP A 147 7.17 28.81 -12.21
CA TRP A 147 7.69 27.94 -11.14
C TRP A 147 8.96 27.19 -11.54
N ILE A 148 9.05 26.73 -12.79
CA ILE A 148 10.28 26.14 -13.34
C ILE A 148 11.41 27.17 -13.38
N ASP A 149 11.10 28.41 -13.74
CA ASP A 149 12.09 29.49 -13.84
C ASP A 149 12.68 29.94 -12.50
N LEU A 150 11.99 29.69 -11.37
CA LEU A 150 12.53 29.90 -10.02
C LEU A 150 13.73 29.00 -9.68
N HIS A 151 13.94 27.92 -10.44
CA HIS A 151 15.02 26.98 -10.19
C HIS A 151 16.32 27.45 -10.85
N VAL A 152 17.42 27.43 -10.09
CA VAL A 152 18.77 27.74 -10.60
C VAL A 152 19.06 26.92 -11.87
N VAL A 153 19.63 27.59 -12.88
CA VAL A 153 20.00 27.00 -14.16
C VAL A 153 20.94 25.80 -13.93
N GLY A 154 20.58 24.65 -14.51
CA GLY A 154 21.36 23.42 -14.37
C GLY A 154 20.53 22.16 -14.54
N LYS A 155 21.10 21.00 -14.14
CA LYS A 155 20.49 19.66 -14.31
C LYS A 155 19.05 19.57 -13.76
N LYS A 156 18.75 20.25 -12.64
CA LYS A 156 17.41 20.25 -12.04
C LYS A 156 16.39 20.97 -12.93
N LYS A 157 16.69 22.18 -13.42
CA LYS A 157 15.80 22.94 -14.32
C LYS A 157 15.51 22.14 -15.59
N ASN A 158 16.54 21.55 -16.20
CA ASN A 158 16.38 20.72 -17.39
C ASN A 158 15.46 19.52 -17.16
N GLN A 159 15.57 18.86 -16.00
CA GLN A 159 14.67 17.76 -15.63
C GLN A 159 13.22 18.23 -15.46
N LEU A 160 12.98 19.41 -14.86
CA LEU A 160 11.63 19.95 -14.70
C LEU A 160 11.01 20.31 -16.05
N ILE A 161 11.78 20.93 -16.95
CA ILE A 161 11.35 21.22 -18.32
C ILE A 161 10.95 19.93 -19.04
N GLN A 162 11.77 18.88 -18.93
CA GLN A 162 11.47 17.60 -19.55
C GLN A 162 10.18 16.99 -19.00
N ILE A 163 9.97 17.00 -17.68
CA ILE A 163 8.75 16.49 -17.05
C ILE A 163 7.53 17.32 -17.48
N SER A 164 7.67 18.65 -17.59
CA SER A 164 6.60 19.53 -18.07
C SER A 164 6.14 19.15 -19.48
N LYS A 165 7.10 18.89 -20.37
CA LYS A 165 6.83 18.43 -21.75
C LYS A 165 6.16 17.06 -21.79
N GLU A 166 6.62 16.11 -20.97
CA GLU A 166 6.01 14.78 -20.84
C GLU A 166 4.54 14.86 -20.37
N LEU A 167 4.20 15.87 -19.58
CA LEU A 167 2.85 16.14 -19.10
C LEU A 167 1.99 16.98 -20.08
N GLY A 168 2.58 17.50 -21.17
CA GLY A 168 1.89 18.35 -22.13
C GLY A 168 1.74 19.81 -21.71
N TYR A 169 2.45 20.27 -20.67
CA TYR A 169 2.41 21.64 -20.19
C TYR A 169 3.54 22.47 -20.82
N ASN A 170 3.35 22.84 -22.08
CA ASN A 170 4.31 23.65 -22.85
C ASN A 170 4.17 25.16 -22.58
#